data_AF-A0A2T0B7H6-F1
#
_entry.id   AF-A0A2T0B7H6-F1
#
_cell.length_a   1.000
_cell.length_b   1.000
_cell.length_c   1.000
_cell.angle_alpha   90.00
_cell.angle_beta   90.00
_cell.angle_gamma   90.00
#
_symmetry.space_group_name_H-M   'P 1'
#
loop_
_entity.id
_entity.type
_entity.pdbx_description
1 polymer ?
#
loop_
_entity_poly.entity_id
_entity_poly.type
_entity_poly.pdbx_seq_one_letter_code
_entity_poly.pdbx_strand_id
1 'polypeptide(L)'
;MQCIPASQTNHAEYSYADKMGVKDTALEVRKGLQKGISVLGIFTGRNEDVCDAKKIYGHNLVYIKSPEKFADTVGVMLENELYNILT
;
A
#
# COMPACT_ATOMS: atom_id res chain seq x y z
N MET A 1 -1.23 -19.86 2.53
CA MET A 1 -2.66 -19.52 2.31
C MET A 1 -3.47 -20.28 3.32
N GLN A 2 -4.29 -19.59 4.14
CA GLN A 2 -5.60 -20.06 4.59
C GLN A 2 -6.13 -19.14 5.68
N CYS A 3 -7.37 -18.69 5.49
CA CYS A 3 -8.49 -19.08 6.33
C CYS A 3 -9.79 -18.88 5.53
N ILE A 4 -10.45 -19.97 5.14
CA ILE A 4 -11.91 -20.00 5.00
C ILE A 4 -12.40 -21.16 5.87
N PRO A 5 -13.04 -20.90 7.01
CA PRO A 5 -13.96 -21.85 7.60
C PRO A 5 -15.30 -21.71 6.88
N ALA A 6 -15.77 -22.79 6.27
CA ALA A 6 -17.09 -22.85 5.67
C ALA A 6 -18.15 -22.81 6.77
N SER A 7 -19.01 -21.79 6.76
CA SER A 7 -20.31 -21.85 7.42
C SER A 7 -21.35 -21.10 6.58
N GLN A 8 -22.50 -21.75 6.43
CA GLN A 8 -23.52 -21.55 5.40
C GLN A 8 -24.33 -20.26 5.63
N THR A 9 -24.44 -19.39 4.63
CA THR A 9 -25.65 -18.67 4.12
C THR A 9 -25.30 -17.35 3.42
N ASN A 10 -25.90 -17.14 2.23
CA ASN A 10 -25.89 -15.93 1.39
C ASN A 10 -24.55 -15.56 0.74
N HIS A 11 -24.47 -15.73 -0.59
CA HIS A 11 -23.42 -15.14 -1.43
C HIS A 11 -23.57 -13.60 -1.48
N ALA A 12 -23.35 -12.94 -0.36
CA ALA A 12 -22.90 -11.56 -0.39
C ALA A 12 -21.42 -11.64 -0.76
N GLU A 13 -21.07 -11.16 -1.95
CA GLU A 13 -19.68 -10.89 -2.31
C GLU A 13 -19.04 -10.12 -1.15
N TYR A 14 -18.10 -10.74 -0.44
CA TYR A 14 -17.34 -10.01 0.58
C TYR A 14 -16.52 -8.97 -0.17
N SER A 15 -16.97 -7.72 -0.15
CA SER A 15 -16.22 -6.62 -0.72
C SER A 15 -14.86 -6.56 -0.05
N TYR A 16 -13.80 -6.72 -0.84
CA TYR A 16 -12.43 -6.58 -0.38
C TYR A 16 -12.17 -5.09 -0.12
N ALA A 17 -12.58 -4.65 1.07
CA ALA A 17 -12.61 -3.24 1.46
C ALA A 17 -12.25 -3.07 2.94
N ASP A 18 -12.16 -1.81 3.35
CA ASP A 18 -11.91 -1.39 4.73
C ASP A 18 -10.72 -2.12 5.37
N LYS A 19 -10.89 -2.50 6.64
CA LYS A 19 -9.86 -3.14 7.45
C LYS A 19 -9.36 -4.45 6.85
N MET A 20 -10.18 -5.19 6.10
CA MET A 20 -9.75 -6.45 5.49
C MET A 20 -8.77 -6.17 4.36
N GLY A 21 -9.15 -5.30 3.42
CA GLY A 21 -8.29 -4.92 2.29
C GLY A 21 -6.99 -4.26 2.75
N VAL A 22 -7.07 -3.36 3.73
CA VAL A 22 -5.87 -2.68 4.28
C VAL A 22 -4.91 -3.66 4.94
N LYS A 23 -5.41 -4.60 5.75
CA LYS A 23 -4.54 -5.57 6.45
C LYS A 23 -3.88 -6.54 5.48
N ASP A 24 -4.63 -7.05 4.53
CA ASP A 24 -4.13 -8.02 3.56
C ASP A 24 -3.10 -7.35 2.61
N THR A 25 -3.41 -6.15 2.09
CA THR A 25 -2.44 -5.38 1.29
C THR A 25 -1.17 -5.07 2.08
N ALA A 26 -1.28 -4.66 3.35
CA ALA A 26 -0.11 -4.42 4.20
C ALA A 26 0.75 -5.67 4.42
N LEU A 27 0.13 -6.86 4.48
CA LEU A 27 0.85 -8.12 4.59
C LEU A 27 1.64 -8.43 3.31
N GLU A 28 1.02 -8.24 2.14
CA GLU A 28 1.69 -8.48 0.85
C GLU A 28 2.82 -7.48 0.58
N VAL A 29 2.63 -6.20 0.92
CA VAL A 29 3.71 -5.18 0.84
C VAL A 29 4.90 -5.59 1.71
N ARG A 30 4.66 -6.00 2.96
CA ARG A 30 5.75 -6.48 3.84
C ARG A 30 6.46 -7.70 3.28
N LYS A 31 5.73 -8.66 2.70
CA LYS A 31 6.33 -9.83 2.05
C LYS A 31 7.20 -9.44 0.86
N GLY A 32 6.79 -8.46 0.06
CA GLY A 32 7.60 -7.91 -1.03
C GLY A 32 8.91 -7.31 -0.51
N LEU A 33 8.83 -6.43 0.47
CA LEU A 33 9.99 -5.80 1.10
C LEU A 33 10.96 -6.84 1.68
N GLN A 34 10.45 -7.88 2.36
CA GLN A 34 11.28 -8.97 2.89
C GLN A 34 11.98 -9.81 1.81
N LYS A 35 11.47 -9.80 0.58
CA LYS A 35 12.09 -10.44 -0.59
C LYS A 35 13.08 -9.52 -1.32
N GLY A 36 13.37 -8.34 -0.77
CA GLY A 36 14.21 -7.33 -1.41
C GLY A 36 13.51 -6.59 -2.55
N ILE A 37 12.18 -6.64 -2.64
CA ILE A 37 11.42 -5.87 -3.62
C ILE A 37 11.08 -4.51 -3.01
N SER A 38 11.54 -3.45 -3.65
CA SER A 38 11.19 -2.07 -3.30
C SER A 38 9.71 -1.81 -3.57
N VAL A 39 8.98 -1.38 -2.54
CA VAL A 39 7.58 -0.98 -2.64
C VAL A 39 7.44 0.46 -2.17
N LEU A 40 7.01 1.32 -3.10
CA LEU A 40 6.83 2.76 -2.91
C LEU A 40 5.35 3.10 -3.10
N GLY A 41 4.79 3.91 -2.20
CA GLY A 41 3.40 4.35 -2.23
C GLY A 41 3.30 5.85 -2.46
N ILE A 42 2.52 6.26 -3.46
CA ILE A 42 2.06 7.64 -3.61
C ILE A 42 0.56 7.65 -3.44
N PHE A 43 0.10 8.39 -2.44
CA PHE A 43 -1.30 8.48 -2.10
C PHE A 43 -1.86 9.84 -2.50
N THR A 44 -2.97 9.83 -3.21
CA THR A 44 -3.72 11.02 -3.67
C THR A 44 -5.14 11.06 -3.10
N GLY A 45 -5.49 10.13 -2.22
CA GLY A 45 -6.84 9.98 -1.71
C GLY A 45 -7.21 10.96 -0.59
N ARG A 46 -8.32 10.68 0.08
CA ARG A 46 -8.86 11.54 1.14
C ARG A 46 -7.97 11.52 2.37
N ASN A 47 -7.98 12.62 3.13
CA ASN A 47 -7.17 12.75 4.34
C ASN A 47 -7.47 11.65 5.38
N GLU A 48 -8.74 11.29 5.54
CA GLU A 48 -9.20 10.24 6.45
C GLU A 48 -8.57 8.86 6.17
N ASP A 49 -8.24 8.60 4.90
CA ASP A 49 -7.69 7.33 4.43
C ASP A 49 -6.14 7.30 4.51
N VAL A 50 -5.48 8.41 4.83
CA VAL A 50 -3.99 8.50 4.92
C VAL A 50 -3.45 7.54 5.98
N CYS A 51 -4.16 7.37 7.09
CA CYS A 51 -3.78 6.44 8.15
C CYS A 51 -3.76 4.99 7.64
N ASP A 52 -4.67 4.62 6.76
CA ASP A 52 -4.74 3.28 6.19
C ASP A 52 -3.67 3.06 5.11
N ALA A 53 -3.44 4.06 4.26
CA ALA A 53 -2.30 4.05 3.34
C ALA A 53 -0.97 3.90 4.10
N LYS A 54 -0.81 4.60 5.24
CA LYS A 54 0.39 4.50 6.08
C LYS A 54 0.55 3.12 6.72
N LYS A 55 -0.54 2.41 7.02
CA LYS A 55 -0.46 1.01 7.49
C LYS A 55 0.05 0.05 6.42
N ILE A 56 -0.26 0.33 5.16
CA ILE A 56 0.15 -0.49 4.00
C ILE A 56 1.62 -0.25 3.66
N TYR A 57 1.98 1.01 3.40
CA TYR A 57 3.28 1.37 2.83
C TYR A 57 4.33 1.77 3.89
N GLY A 58 3.91 2.01 5.14
CA GLY A 58 4.83 2.41 6.21
C GLY A 58 5.53 3.73 5.94
N HIS A 59 6.86 3.73 5.99
CA HIS A 59 7.68 4.92 5.71
C HIS A 59 7.86 5.21 4.22
N ASN A 60 7.60 4.24 3.34
CA ASN A 60 7.71 4.39 1.89
C ASN A 60 6.43 5.00 1.27
N LEU A 61 5.81 5.94 1.98
CA LEU A 61 4.57 6.59 1.57
C LEU A 61 4.78 8.09 1.44
N VAL A 62 4.39 8.65 0.30
CA VAL A 62 4.20 10.08 0.14
C VAL A 62 2.72 10.38 -0.10
N TYR A 63 2.17 11.30 0.68
CA TYR A 63 0.82 11.82 0.46
C TYR A 63 0.88 13.14 -0.29
N ILE A 64 0.25 13.21 -1.45
CA ILE A 64 0.10 14.45 -2.24
C ILE A 64 -1.38 14.81 -2.33
N LYS A 65 -1.68 16.10 -2.20
CA LYS A 65 -3.06 16.61 -2.27
C LYS A 65 -3.55 16.85 -3.70
N SER A 66 -2.65 16.79 -4.67
CA SER A 66 -2.87 17.26 -6.04
C SER A 66 -2.04 16.43 -7.02
N PRO A 67 -2.64 15.91 -8.12
CA PRO A 67 -1.92 15.16 -9.15
C PRO A 67 -0.84 15.96 -9.88
N GLU A 68 -0.88 17.29 -9.85
CA GLU A 68 0.10 18.18 -10.50
C GLU A 68 1.52 17.95 -9.98
N LYS A 69 1.65 17.49 -8.72
CA LYS A 69 2.95 17.16 -8.11
C LYS A 69 3.35 15.70 -8.27
N PHE A 70 2.53 14.89 -8.96
CA PHE A 70 2.74 13.45 -9.04
C PHE A 70 4.07 13.10 -9.70
N ALA A 71 4.33 13.64 -10.90
CA ALA A 71 5.54 13.34 -11.67
C ALA A 71 6.82 13.71 -10.88
N ASP A 72 6.87 14.91 -10.31
CA ASP A 72 7.99 15.37 -9.49
C ASP A 72 8.22 14.46 -8.27
N THR A 73 7.13 14.09 -7.59
CA THR A 73 7.18 13.24 -6.39
C THR A 73 7.66 11.83 -6.74
N VAL A 74 7.15 11.24 -7.82
CA VAL A 74 7.60 9.94 -8.34
C VAL A 74 9.10 9.99 -8.64
N GLY A 75 9.55 11.04 -9.35
CA GLY A 75 10.95 11.19 -9.72
C GLY A 75 11.88 11.16 -8.52
N VAL A 76 11.60 11.98 -7.51
CA VAL A 76 12.38 12.03 -6.26
C VAL A 76 12.34 10.70 -5.51
N MET A 77 11.18 10.03 -5.43
CA MET A 77 11.07 8.74 -4.76
C MET A 77 11.91 7.66 -5.45
N LEU A 78 11.87 7.61 -6.79
CA LEU A 78 12.66 6.66 -7.56
C LEU A 78 14.16 6.93 -7.45
N GLU A 79 14.57 8.19 -7.53
CA GLU A 79 15.97 8.58 -7.37
C GLU A 79 16.52 8.14 -6.00
N ASN A 80 15.77 8.44 -4.91
CA ASN A 80 16.14 8.02 -3.57
C ASN A 80 16.24 6.49 -3.44
N GLU A 81 15.30 5.75 -4.05
CA GLU A 81 15.32 4.30 -4.01
C GLU A 81 16.51 3.71 -4.77
N LEU A 82 16.86 4.28 -5.93
CA LEU A 82 18.05 3.88 -6.67
C LEU A 82 19.33 4.13 -5.84
N TYR A 83 19.44 5.27 -5.17
CA TYR A 83 20.57 5.52 -4.27
C TYR A 83 20.63 4.53 -3.11
N ASN A 84 19.49 4.20 -2.50
CA ASN A 84 19.42 3.22 -1.40
C ASN A 84 19.82 1.81 -1.81
N ILE A 85 19.59 1.42 -3.07
CA ILE A 85 19.96 0.09 -3.58
C ILE A 85 21.44 0.04 -4.01
N LEU A 86 21.97 1.16 -4.51
CA LEU A 86 23.33 1.25 -5.05
C LEU A 86 24.40 1.53 -3.98
N THR A 87 24.00 1.93 -2.76
CA THR A 87 24.87 2.30 -1.65
C THR A 87 24.74 1.30 -0.51
#